data_AF-A0A0H3J2Z7-F1
#
_entry.id   AF-A0A0H3J2Z7-F1
#
_cell.length_a   1.000
_cell.length_b   1.000
_cell.length_c   1.000
_cell.angle_alpha   90.00
_cell.angle_beta   90.00
_cell.angle_gamma   90.00
#
_symmetry.space_group_name_H-M   'P 1'
#
loop_
_entity.id
_entity.type
_entity.pdbx_description
1 polymer ?
#
loop_
_entity_poly.entity_id
_entity_poly.type
_entity_poly.pdbx_seq_one_letter_code
_entity_poly.pdbx_strand_id
1 'polypeptide(L)'
;MHKLLQQTDNNFSEKYSFYGNMLFRICMVYLGNKEDAEKAMQETFLKLMYKSPQFADDEHEKAWLIRISTNICKDMLRSVWHKRVVKMEDI
;
A
#
# COMPACT_ATOMS: atom_id res chain seq x y z
N MET A 1 -5.57 26.08 -11.74
CA MET A 1 -5.99 25.04 -10.77
C MET A 1 -6.59 23.81 -11.44
N HIS A 2 -7.55 23.94 -12.36
CA HIS A 2 -8.22 22.78 -12.98
C HIS A 2 -7.28 21.78 -13.70
N LYS A 3 -6.19 22.28 -14.31
CA LYS A 3 -5.20 21.47 -15.03
C LYS A 3 -4.27 20.62 -14.13
N LEU A 4 -4.04 21.06 -12.88
CA LEU A 4 -3.19 20.37 -11.91
C LEU A 4 -3.92 19.17 -11.30
N LEU A 5 -5.22 19.30 -11.03
CA LEU A 5 -6.07 18.21 -10.54
C LEU A 5 -6.26 17.12 -11.60
N GLN A 6 -6.47 17.50 -12.87
CA GLN A 6 -6.56 16.54 -13.97
C GLN A 6 -5.24 15.79 -14.24
N GLN A 7 -4.09 16.43 -14.05
CA GLN A 7 -2.79 15.76 -14.24
C GLN A 7 -2.50 14.74 -13.13
N THR A 8 -2.87 15.02 -11.88
CA THR A 8 -2.73 14.06 -10.78
C THR A 8 -3.65 12.84 -10.97
N ASP A 9 -4.86 13.05 -11.51
CA ASP A 9 -5.84 11.97 -11.74
C ASP A 9 -5.41 11.03 -12.88
N ASN A 10 -4.87 11.57 -13.98
CA ASN A 10 -4.39 10.75 -15.09
C ASN A 10 -3.16 9.91 -14.71
N ASN A 11 -2.21 10.48 -13.98
CA ASN A 11 -1.03 9.75 -13.52
C ASN A 11 -1.42 8.62 -12.56
N PHE A 12 -2.36 8.88 -11.63
CA PHE A 12 -2.84 7.87 -10.71
C PHE A 12 -3.48 6.68 -11.44
N SER A 13 -4.35 6.93 -12.43
CA SER A 13 -5.02 5.87 -13.19
C SER A 13 -4.01 4.95 -13.90
N GLU A 14 -2.97 5.54 -14.51
CA GLU A 14 -1.89 4.79 -15.16
C GLU A 14 -1.13 3.91 -14.15
N LYS A 15 -0.72 4.49 -13.02
CA LYS A 15 -0.01 3.76 -11.96
C LYS A 15 -0.88 2.67 -11.33
N TYR A 16 -2.17 2.93 -11.14
CA TYR A 16 -3.12 1.97 -10.59
C TYR A 16 -3.31 0.79 -11.55
N SER A 17 -3.47 1.05 -12.85
CA SER A 17 -3.55 0.02 -13.88
C SER A 17 -2.28 -0.84 -13.92
N PHE A 18 -1.11 -0.22 -13.78
CA PHE A 18 0.18 -0.91 -13.89
C PHE A 18 0.54 -1.72 -12.64
N TYR A 19 0.36 -1.15 -11.44
CA TYR A 19 0.81 -1.75 -10.17
C TYR A 19 -0.30 -2.41 -9.36
N GLY A 20 -1.57 -2.10 -9.60
CA GLY A 20 -2.68 -2.48 -8.72
C GLY A 20 -2.77 -3.98 -8.47
N ASN A 21 -2.76 -4.79 -9.52
CA ASN A 21 -2.81 -6.26 -9.39
C ASN A 21 -1.56 -6.82 -8.67
N MET A 22 -0.37 -6.26 -8.93
CA MET A 22 0.86 -6.69 -8.25
C MET A 22 0.79 -6.42 -6.75
N LEU A 23 0.42 -5.19 -6.38
CA LEU A 23 0.32 -4.79 -4.98
C LEU A 23 -0.78 -5.53 -4.25
N PHE A 24 -1.94 -5.71 -4.88
CA PHE A 24 -3.02 -6.51 -4.31
C PHE A 24 -2.58 -7.95 -4.02
N ARG A 25 -1.89 -8.61 -4.96
CA ARG A 25 -1.37 -9.98 -4.76
C ARG A 25 -0.35 -10.05 -3.63
N ILE A 26 0.57 -9.09 -3.55
CA ILE A 26 1.53 -9.01 -2.43
C ILE A 26 0.77 -8.90 -1.11
N CYS A 27 -0.16 -7.95 -1.00
CA CYS A 27 -0.93 -7.76 0.22
C CYS A 27 -1.78 -8.99 0.58
N MET A 28 -2.38 -9.67 -0.41
CA MET A 28 -3.12 -10.92 -0.21
C MET A 28 -2.24 -12.03 0.37
N VAL A 29 -1.00 -12.18 -0.10
CA VAL A 29 -0.06 -13.18 0.43
C VAL A 29 0.27 -12.91 1.90
N TYR A 30 0.39 -11.64 2.31
CA TYR A 30 0.69 -11.30 3.71
C TYR A 30 -0.54 -11.35 4.63
N LEU A 31 -1.69 -10.86 4.18
CA LEU A 31 -2.85 -10.58 5.05
C LEU A 31 -3.95 -11.65 4.96
N GLY A 32 -3.96 -12.45 3.89
CA GLY A 32 -4.84 -13.61 3.73
C GLY A 32 -6.34 -13.29 3.56
N ASN A 33 -6.74 -12.02 3.58
CA ASN A 33 -8.12 -11.60 3.36
C ASN A 33 -8.19 -10.38 2.45
N LYS A 34 -9.29 -10.30 1.68
CA LYS A 34 -9.47 -9.30 0.62
C LYS A 34 -9.55 -7.88 1.16
N GLU A 35 -10.31 -7.66 2.23
CA GLU A 35 -10.55 -6.31 2.77
C GLU A 35 -9.26 -5.65 3.26
N ASP A 36 -8.47 -6.37 4.06
CA ASP A 36 -7.18 -5.86 4.54
C ASP A 36 -6.19 -5.70 3.40
N ALA A 37 -6.21 -6.58 2.40
CA ALA A 37 -5.33 -6.47 1.23
C ALA A 37 -5.65 -5.25 0.36
N GLU A 38 -6.93 -4.99 0.08
CA GLU A 38 -7.38 -3.78 -0.62
C GLU A 38 -6.99 -2.53 0.15
N LYS A 39 -7.20 -2.52 1.46
CA LYS A 39 -6.80 -1.41 2.33
C LYS A 39 -5.30 -1.15 2.31
N ALA A 40 -4.47 -2.19 2.44
CA ALA A 40 -3.01 -2.06 2.39
C ALA A 40 -2.50 -1.59 1.03
N MET A 41 -3.11 -2.06 -0.06
CA MET A 41 -2.83 -1.59 -1.42
C MET A 41 -3.18 -0.10 -1.57
N GLN A 42 -4.38 0.31 -1.11
CA GLN A 42 -4.80 1.72 -1.17
C GLN A 42 -3.86 2.63 -0.38
N GLU A 43 -3.48 2.24 0.85
CA GLU A 43 -2.50 2.98 1.66
C GLU A 43 -1.13 3.08 0.96
N THR A 44 -0.73 2.05 0.21
CA THR A 44 0.50 2.08 -0.59
C THR A 44 0.41 3.14 -1.69
N PHE A 45 -0.71 3.20 -2.42
CA PHE A 45 -0.93 4.22 -3.45
C PHE A 45 -1.03 5.64 -2.86
N LEU A 46 -1.65 5.81 -1.69
CA LEU A 46 -1.65 7.11 -1.01
C LEU A 46 -0.23 7.57 -0.67
N LYS A 47 0.63 6.66 -0.22
CA LYS A 47 2.06 6.98 -0.02
C LYS A 47 2.76 7.29 -1.33
N LEU A 48 2.45 6.60 -2.42
CA LEU A 48 3.01 6.92 -3.74
C LEU A 48 2.63 8.35 -4.17
N MET A 49 1.37 8.78 -3.94
CA MET A 49 0.91 10.10 -4.35
C MET A 49 1.48 11.24 -3.51
N TYR A 50 1.60 11.04 -2.20
CA TYR A 50 1.86 12.15 -1.26
C TYR A 50 3.21 12.08 -0.55
N LYS A 51 3.91 10.93 -0.61
CA LYS A 51 5.11 10.65 0.18
C LYS A 51 6.18 9.90 -0.61
N SER A 52 6.06 9.80 -1.93
CA SER A 52 7.08 9.14 -2.75
C SER A 52 8.38 9.94 -2.74
N PRO A 53 9.54 9.27 -2.71
CA PRO A 53 10.80 9.92 -3.05
C PRO A 53 10.83 10.24 -4.54
N GLN A 54 11.89 10.93 -4.98
CA GLN A 54 12.21 11.00 -6.40
C GLN A 54 12.76 9.64 -6.85
N PHE A 55 12.11 9.04 -7.86
CA PHE A 55 12.57 7.78 -8.44
C PHE A 55 13.63 8.03 -9.52
N ALA A 56 14.55 7.09 -9.64
CA ALA A 56 15.61 7.14 -10.65
C ALA A 56 15.11 6.58 -11.99
N ASP A 57 14.29 5.53 -11.91
CA ASP A 57 13.65 4.83 -13.02
C ASP A 57 12.43 4.04 -12.50
N ASP A 58 11.73 3.37 -13.42
CA ASP A 58 10.53 2.57 -13.11
C ASP A 58 10.83 1.36 -12.21
N GLU A 59 12.03 0.78 -12.26
CA GLU A 59 12.38 -0.37 -11.43
C GLU A 59 12.64 0.06 -9.98
N HIS A 60 13.24 1.24 -9.77
CA HIS A 60 13.36 1.86 -8.44
C HIS A 60 11.97 2.16 -7.86
N GLU A 61 11.05 2.71 -8.66
CA GLU A 61 9.67 2.95 -8.22
C GLU A 61 8.97 1.65 -7.80
N LYS A 62 9.05 0.62 -8.64
CA LYS A 62 8.47 -0.70 -8.35
C LYS A 62 9.08 -1.33 -7.10
N ALA A 63 10.41 -1.27 -6.93
CA ALA A 63 11.08 -1.78 -5.74
C ALA A 63 10.63 -1.04 -4.47
N TRP A 64 10.45 0.28 -4.56
CA TRP A 64 9.91 1.09 -3.47
C TRP A 64 8.47 0.68 -3.13
N LEU A 65 7.60 0.50 -4.12
CA LEU A 65 6.21 0.09 -3.93
C LEU A 65 6.09 -1.29 -3.26
N ILE A 66 6.91 -2.27 -3.67
CA ILE A 66 6.97 -3.59 -3.04
C ILE A 66 7.40 -3.46 -1.57
N ARG A 67 8.40 -2.62 -1.29
CA ARG A 67 8.88 -2.39 0.08
C ARG A 67 7.80 -1.75 0.96
N ILE A 68 7.13 -0.71 0.46
CA ILE A 68 6.11 0.02 1.22
C ILE A 68 4.88 -0.85 1.50
N SER A 69 4.35 -1.55 0.50
CA SER A 69 3.22 -2.48 0.68
C SER A 69 3.56 -3.58 1.69
N THR A 70 4.75 -4.17 1.58
CA THR A 70 5.25 -5.17 2.55
C THR A 70 5.30 -4.62 3.98
N ASN A 71 5.81 -3.40 4.16
CA ASN A 71 5.89 -2.77 5.48
C ASN A 71 4.51 -2.52 6.07
N ILE A 72 3.58 -1.98 5.29
CA ILE A 72 2.19 -1.76 5.72
C ILE A 72 1.54 -3.07 6.17
N CYS A 73 1.70 -4.14 5.39
CA CYS A 73 1.14 -5.45 5.75
C CYS A 73 1.71 -5.96 7.08
N LYS A 74 3.03 -5.84 7.27
CA LYS A 74 3.69 -6.25 8.53
C LYS A 74 3.19 -5.42 9.72
N ASP A 75 2.98 -4.12 9.55
CA ASP A 75 2.48 -3.25 10.62
C ASP A 75 1.03 -3.57 10.97
N MET A 76 0.18 -3.88 9.98
CA MET A 76 -1.18 -4.36 10.22
C MET A 76 -1.19 -5.66 11.02
N LEU A 77 -0.36 -6.64 10.63
CA LEU A 77 -0.24 -7.92 11.36
C LEU A 77 0.24 -7.74 12.80
N ARG A 78 1.22 -6.86 13.03
CA ARG A 78 1.69 -6.50 14.38
C ARG A 78 0.57 -5.89 15.20
N SER A 79 -0.21 -4.96 14.64
CA SER A 79 -1.34 -4.33 15.32
C SER A 79 -2.40 -5.37 15.72
N VAL A 80 -2.71 -6.31 14.84
CA VAL A 80 -3.65 -7.41 15.14
C VAL A 80 -3.12 -8.30 16.25
N TRP A 81 -1.84 -8.66 16.22
CA TRP A 81 -1.21 -9.45 17.28
C TRP A 81 -1.27 -8.74 18.63
N HIS A 82 -0.88 -7.47 18.70
CA HIS A 82 -0.96 -6.67 19.93
C HIS A 82 -2.40 -6.63 20.49
N LYS A 83 -3.40 -6.40 19.64
CA LYS A 83 -4.81 -6.41 20.07
C LYS A 83 -5.28 -7.76 20.61
N ARG A 84 -4.72 -8.87 20.12
CA ARG A 84 -5.06 -10.23 20.59
C ARG A 84 -4.39 -10.54 21.93
N VAL A 85 -3.12 -10.17 22.10
CA VAL A 85 -2.36 -10.45 23.32
C VAL A 85 -2.86 -9.63 24.50
N VAL A 86 -3.08 -8.32 24.33
CA VAL A 86 -3.60 -7.46 25.42
C VAL A 86 -4.95 -7.95 25.93
N LYS A 87 -5.82 -8.44 25.03
CA LYS A 87 -7.12 -9.03 25.42
C LYS A 87 -7.00 -10.33 26.23
N MET A 88 -5.87 -11.04 26.17
CA MET A 88 -5.67 -12.26 26.96
C MET A 88 -5.20 -11.98 28.39
N GLU A 89 -4.63 -10.80 28.65
CA GLU A 89 -4.16 -10.40 29.99
C GLU A 89 -5.30 -9.85 30.87
N ASP A 90 -6.42 -9.46 30.27
CA ASP A 90 -7.61 -8.91 30.94
C ASP A 90 -8.67 -9.97 31.35
N ILE A 91 -8.33 -11.27 31.33
CA ILE A 91 -9.24 -12.40 31.69
C ILE A 91 -8.74 -13.15 32.93
#